data_AF-A0A3B8TME9-F1
#
_entry.id   AF-A0A3B8TME9-F1
#
_cell.length_a   1.000
_cell.length_b   1.000
_cell.length_c   1.000
_cell.angle_alpha   90.00
_cell.angle_beta   90.00
_cell.angle_gamma   90.00
#
_symmetry.space_group_name_H-M   'P 1'
#
loop_
_entity.id
_entity.type
_entity.pdbx_description
1 polymer ?
#
loop_
_entity_poly.entity_id
_entity_poly.type
_entity_poly.pdbx_seq_one_letter_code
_entity_poly.pdbx_strand_id
1 'polypeptide(L)' 'MASLSTKHLLGIADLSTEDIQLIHSTADEFKEVLSRKIKKVPSLRDVTIANLFFENSTRTKISF' A
#
# COMPACT_ATOMS: atom_id res chain seq x y z
N MET A 1 14.44 4.81 5.00
CA MET A 1 13.25 4.61 4.14
C MET A 1 12.36 5.80 4.36
N ALA A 2 11.83 6.42 3.31
CA ALA A 2 10.84 7.48 3.46
C ALA A 2 9.59 6.89 4.12
N SER A 3 9.04 7.58 5.10
CA SER A 3 7.83 7.19 5.82
C SER A 3 6.80 8.29 5.66
N LEU A 4 5.52 7.90 5.61
CA LEU A 4 4.43 8.87 5.64
C LEU A 4 4.48 9.69 6.92
N SER A 5 4.03 10.94 6.85
CA SER A 5 3.94 11.83 8.01
C SER A 5 2.94 11.33 9.07
N THR A 6 1.96 10.52 8.66
CA THR A 6 0.98 9.88 9.53
C THR A 6 1.23 8.37 9.70
N LYS A 7 0.99 7.87 10.93
CA LYS A 7 1.05 6.45 11.26
C LYS A 7 -0.20 5.69 10.80
N HIS A 8 -1.37 6.33 10.81
CA HIS A 8 -2.65 5.70 10.51
C HIS A 8 -3.27 6.34 9.28
N LEU A 9 -3.39 5.57 8.20
CA LEU A 9 -4.02 6.01 6.95
C LEU A 9 -5.54 5.77 7.02
N LEU A 10 -6.26 6.71 7.64
CA LEU A 10 -7.72 6.66 7.80
C LEU A 10 -8.48 7.35 6.64
N GLY A 11 -7.79 8.21 5.90
CA GLY A 11 -8.33 9.00 4.80
C GLY A 11 -7.25 9.89 4.21
N ILE A 12 -7.63 10.77 3.29
CA ILE A 12 -6.68 11.68 2.59
C ILE A 12 -6.53 13.05 3.27
N ALA A 13 -7.36 13.36 4.28
CA ALA A 13 -7.41 14.69 4.89
C ALA A 13 -6.10 15.09 5.58
N ASP A 14 -5.42 14.12 6.19
CA ASP A 14 -4.17 14.34 6.93
C ASP A 14 -2.91 14.08 6.09
N LEU A 15 -3.07 13.81 4.79
CA LEU A 15 -1.92 13.58 3.91
C LEU A 15 -1.38 14.91 3.40
N SER A 16 -0.06 15.09 3.54
CA SER A 16 0.62 16.19 2.85
C SER A 16 0.78 15.89 1.36
N THR A 17 1.16 16.90 0.59
CA THR A 17 1.44 16.70 -0.85
C THR A 17 2.63 15.75 -1.06
N GLU A 18 3.62 15.82 -0.17
CA GLU A 18 4.80 14.96 -0.17
C GLU A 18 4.44 13.50 0.14
N ASP A 19 3.53 13.26 1.08
CA ASP A 19 3.01 11.91 1.37
C ASP A 19 2.33 11.30 0.13
N ILE A 20 1.51 12.09 -0.56
CA ILE A 20 0.82 11.66 -1.78
C ILE A 20 1.83 11.33 -2.87
N GLN A 21 2.84 12.18 -3.07
CA GLN A 21 3.91 11.92 -4.04
C GLN A 21 4.69 10.66 -3.71
N LEU A 22 4.99 10.42 -2.43
CA LEU A 22 5.66 9.20 -1.98
C LEU A 22 4.82 7.95 -2.24
N ILE A 23 3.51 8.00 -2.01
CA ILE A 23 2.60 6.89 -2.34
C ILE A 23 2.62 6.61 -3.84
N HIS A 24 2.54 7.65 -4.68
CA HIS A 24 2.58 7.51 -6.13
C HIS A 24 3.90 6.92 -6.64
N SER A 25 5.04 7.44 -6.19
CA SER A 25 6.35 6.93 -6.63
C SER A 25 6.55 5.47 -6.22
N THR A 26 6.13 5.12 -4.99
CA THR A 26 6.17 3.74 -4.51
C THR A 26 5.25 2.84 -5.34
N ALA A 27 4.03 3.29 -5.66
CA ALA A 27 3.10 2.52 -6.48
C ALA A 27 3.65 2.25 -7.90
N ASP A 28 4.31 3.23 -8.52
CA ASP A 28 4.94 3.06 -9.83
C ASP A 28 6.09 2.03 -9.79
N GLU A 29 6.94 2.08 -8.76
CA GLU A 29 8.00 1.07 -8.56
C GLU A 29 7.42 -0.35 -8.40
N PHE A 30 6.35 -0.50 -7.60
CA PHE A 30 5.70 -1.80 -7.40
C PHE A 30 4.97 -2.28 -8.65
N LYS A 31 4.42 -1.37 -9.48
CA LYS A 31 3.83 -1.72 -10.78
C LYS A 31 4.86 -2.35 -11.71
N GLU A 32 6.09 -1.85 -11.71
CA GLU A 32 7.19 -2.49 -12.43
C GLU A 32 7.57 -3.86 -11.86
N VAL A 33 7.54 -4.04 -10.54
CA VAL A 33 7.80 -5.35 -9.92
C VAL A 33 6.78 -6.40 -10.38
N LEU A 34 5.51 -6.02 -10.52
CA LEU A 34 4.44 -6.91 -10.98
C LEU A 34 4.60 -7.36 -12.45
N SER A 35 5.35 -6.62 -13.27
CA SER A 35 5.62 -6.99 -14.67
C SER A 35 6.80 -7.96 -14.82
N ARG A 36 7.65 -8.09 -13.78
CA ARG A 36 8.82 -8.97 -13.79
C ARG A 36 8.41 -10.45 -13.76
N LYS A 37 9.27 -11.31 -14.31
CA LYS A 37 9.09 -12.78 -14.29
C LYS A 37 8.98 -13.34 -12.87
N ILE A 38 9.64 -12.70 -11.90
CA ILE A 38 9.53 -12.99 -10.48
C ILE A 38 8.88 -11.79 -9.81
N LYS A 39 7.62 -11.93 -9.44
CA LYS A 39 6.78 -10.85 -8.86
C LYS A 39 6.95 -10.67 -7.34
N LYS A 40 7.92 -11.33 -6.72
CA LYS A 40 8.07 -11.38 -5.26
C LYS A 40 9.18 -10.44 -4.80
N VAL A 41 8.82 -9.44 -4.01
CA VAL A 41 9.77 -8.63 -3.22
C VAL A 41 9.67 -9.02 -1.75
N PRO A 42 10.79 -9.07 -1.00
CA PRO A 42 10.81 -9.55 0.38
C PRO A 42 10.23 -8.54 1.40
N SER A 43 9.68 -7.41 0.96
CA SER A 43 9.37 -6.24 1.79
C SER A 43 8.42 -6.50 2.96
N LEU A 44 7.53 -7.50 2.85
CA LEU A 44 6.57 -7.89 3.88
C LEU A 44 6.77 -9.33 4.36
N ARG A 45 7.97 -9.91 4.14
CA ARG A 45 8.28 -11.24 4.67
C ARG A 45 8.14 -11.21 6.19
N ASP A 46 7.53 -12.27 6.74
CA ASP A 46 7.26 -12.43 8.18
C ASP A 46 6.28 -11.38 8.78
N VAL A 47 5.58 -10.61 7.93
CA VAL A 47 4.51 -9.69 8.36
C VAL A 47 3.14 -10.34 8.11
N THR A 48 2.28 -10.37 9.14
CA THR A 48 0.88 -10.79 9.01
C THR A 48 -0.05 -9.58 8.96
N ILE A 49 -0.89 -9.49 7.93
CA ILE A 49 -1.89 -8.42 7.75
C ILE A 49 -3.27 -8.99 8.05
N ALA A 50 -4.03 -8.30 8.91
CA ALA A 50 -5.42 -8.66 9.23
C ALA A 50 -6.38 -7.78 8.42
N ASN A 51 -7.20 -8.40 7.56
CA ASN A 51 -8.24 -7.74 6.79
C ASN A 51 -9.59 -7.83 7.51
N LEU A 52 -10.02 -6.76 8.19
CA LEU A 52 -11.29 -6.69 8.94
C LEU A 52 -12.35 -5.93 8.13
N PHE A 53 -13.36 -6.65 7.64
CA PHE A 53 -14.49 -6.09 6.88
C PHE A 53 -15.81 -6.48 7.58
N PHE A 54 -16.52 -5.48 8.11
CA PHE A 54 -17.88 -5.67 8.69
C PHE A 54 -18.96 -5.60 7.62
N GLU A 55 -18.69 -4.89 6.53
CA GLU A 55 -19.55 -4.79 5.36
C GLU A 55 -18.86 -5.43 4.15
N ASN A 56 -19.63 -6.10 3.30
CA ASN A 56 -19.09 -6.80 2.14
C ASN A 56 -18.60 -5.79 1.09
N SER A 57 -17.30 -5.85 0.78
CA SER A 57 -16.71 -5.13 -0.36
C SER A 57 -15.73 -6.03 -1.11
N THR A 58 -16.22 -6.69 -2.17
CA THR A 58 -15.45 -7.66 -2.95
C THR A 58 -14.19 -7.05 -3.57
N ARG A 59 -14.31 -5.88 -4.21
CA ARG A 59 -13.19 -5.25 -4.92
C ARG A 59 -12.11 -4.78 -3.95
N THR A 60 -12.50 -4.18 -2.83
CA THR A 60 -11.56 -3.69 -1.83
C THR A 60 -10.83 -4.86 -1.17
N LYS A 61 -11.56 -5.91 -0.75
CA LYS A 61 -10.97 -7.08 -0.11
C LYS A 61 -9.97 -7.83 -1.00
N ILE A 62 -10.23 -7.94 -2.31
CA ILE A 62 -9.30 -8.60 -3.25
C ILE A 62 -8.07 -7.72 -3.52
N SER A 63 -8.19 -6.39 -3.38
CA SER A 63 -7.08 -5.47 -3.64
C SER A 63 -6.07 -5.38 -2.49
N PHE A 64 -6.50 -5.66 -1.25
CA PHE A 64 -5.64 -5.74 -0.06
C PHE A 64 -5.10 -7.15 0.16
#